data_AF-A0A8C4P496-F1
#
_entry.id   AF-A0A8C4P496-F1
#
_cell.length_a   1.000
_cell.length_b   1.000
_cell.length_c   1.000
_cell.angle_alpha   90.00
_cell.angle_beta   90.00
_cell.angle_gamma   90.00
#
_symmetry.space_group_name_H-M   'P 1'
#
loop_
_entity.id
_entity.type
_entity.pdbx_description
1 polymer ?
#
loop_
_entity_poly.entity_id
_entity_poly.type
_entity_poly.pdbx_seq_one_letter_code
_entity_poly.pdbx_strand_id
1 'polypeptide(L)'
;MEERLLRALGGLRLQPRPRRGRFGKTLVLLRGLPGSGKSTLARQLKRDYPSAVVLSTDDFFNRNGVYVFEHDFLEDAHEWNQARADKAMKNGKSPVIIDNTNIHAWEMKPYVMMARENSYEVIFREPDTPWKFNVQELARRNIHDVPRQKIQRMKEQYEHGVTFHSVLRAQKPNGAERSTGAPQAGGGHGAQRAPRAALADRRLRGPRTNLAPVN
;
A
#
# COMPACT_ATOMS: atom_id res chain seq x y z
N MET A 1 39.47 0.91 31.01
CA MET A 1 39.43 0.40 29.62
C MET A 1 38.20 -0.51 29.51
N GLU A 2 36.99 0.07 29.52
CA GLU A 2 35.77 -0.75 29.66
C GLU A 2 34.48 -0.12 29.11
N GLU A 3 34.56 0.83 28.16
CA GLU A 3 33.35 1.42 27.53
C GLU A 3 33.25 1.17 26.02
N ARG A 4 34.23 0.49 25.41
CA ARG A 4 34.25 0.27 23.95
C ARG A 4 33.73 -1.11 23.50
N LEU A 5 33.31 -1.98 24.42
CA LEU A 5 32.75 -3.30 24.10
C LEU A 5 31.21 -3.38 24.18
N LEU A 6 30.53 -2.36 24.71
CA LEU A 6 29.06 -2.32 24.79
C LEU A 6 28.37 -1.75 23.52
N ARG A 7 29.13 -1.38 22.48
CA ARG A 7 28.56 -0.88 21.20
C ARG A 7 28.43 -1.94 20.10
N ALA A 8 28.77 -3.21 20.36
CA ALA A 8 28.74 -4.28 19.37
C ALA A 8 27.47 -5.15 19.37
N LEU A 9 26.49 -4.87 20.23
CA LEU A 9 25.17 -5.52 20.20
C LEU A 9 24.11 -4.42 20.24
N GLY A 10 23.84 -3.84 19.06
CA GLY A 10 22.83 -2.80 18.87
C GLY A 10 21.50 -3.25 19.47
N GLY A 11 21.18 -2.65 20.62
CA GLY A 11 20.09 -3.06 21.48
C GLY A 11 18.78 -3.18 20.72
N LEU A 12 18.18 -4.37 20.80
CA LEU A 12 16.75 -4.55 20.66
C LEU A 12 16.08 -3.72 21.76
N ARG A 13 15.84 -2.44 21.49
CA ARG A 13 14.79 -1.69 22.19
C ARG A 13 13.49 -2.38 21.81
N LEU A 14 13.10 -3.38 22.61
CA LEU A 14 11.73 -3.83 22.69
C LEU A 14 10.92 -2.58 23.06
N GLN A 15 10.36 -1.92 22.05
CA GLN A 15 9.36 -0.90 22.32
C GLN A 15 8.28 -1.58 23.15
N PRO A 16 7.82 -0.97 24.26
CA PRO A 16 6.77 -1.55 25.06
C PRO A 16 5.59 -1.85 24.13
N ARG A 17 5.05 -3.07 24.23
CA ARG A 17 3.81 -3.43 23.51
C ARG A 17 2.82 -2.29 23.76
N PRO A 18 2.22 -1.69 22.72
CA PRO A 18 1.28 -0.60 22.92
C PRO A 18 0.23 -1.06 23.92
N ARG A 19 0.06 -0.29 25.00
CA ARG A 19 -0.97 -0.54 26.01
C ARG A 19 -2.28 -0.75 25.27
N ARG A 20 -3.00 -1.84 25.56
CA ARG A 20 -4.33 -2.10 24.99
C ARG A 20 -5.18 -0.85 25.19
N GLY A 21 -5.32 -0.04 24.15
CA GLY A 21 -6.14 1.14 24.15
C GLY A 21 -7.61 0.74 24.28
N ARG A 22 -8.49 1.74 24.48
CA ARG A 22 -9.96 1.57 24.44
C ARG A 22 -10.46 0.86 23.17
N PHE A 23 -9.66 0.80 22.11
CA PHE A 23 -9.93 0.07 20.88
C PHE A 23 -9.07 -1.19 20.81
N GLY A 24 -9.70 -2.36 20.72
CA GLY A 24 -9.00 -3.65 20.56
C GLY A 24 -8.44 -3.89 19.15
N LYS A 25 -8.67 -2.97 18.20
CA LYS A 25 -8.37 -3.13 16.78
C LYS A 25 -7.65 -1.91 16.21
N THR A 26 -6.68 -2.14 15.34
CA THR A 26 -5.80 -1.07 14.84
C THR A 26 -5.62 -1.15 13.33
N LEU A 27 -5.72 0.00 12.66
CA LEU A 27 -5.33 0.22 11.27
C LEU A 27 -4.00 0.96 11.27
N VAL A 28 -2.98 0.38 10.63
CA VAL A 28 -1.68 1.02 10.43
C VAL A 28 -1.56 1.45 8.98
N LEU A 29 -1.46 2.76 8.76
CA LEU A 29 -1.21 3.35 7.45
C LEU A 29 0.28 3.66 7.33
N LEU A 30 0.99 2.88 6.52
CA LEU A 30 2.38 3.18 6.23
C LEU A 30 2.47 4.35 5.26
N ARG A 31 3.49 5.19 5.44
CA ARG A 31 3.76 6.33 4.58
C ARG A 31 5.24 6.41 4.24
N GLY A 32 5.56 6.82 3.02
CA GLY A 32 6.94 7.05 2.60
C GLY A 32 7.19 6.80 1.12
N LEU A 33 8.29 7.37 0.63
CA LEU A 33 8.68 7.31 -0.77
C LEU A 33 9.07 5.88 -1.21
N PRO A 34 9.00 5.56 -2.52
CA PRO A 34 9.57 4.32 -3.04
C PRO A 34 11.04 4.15 -2.60
N GLY A 35 11.41 2.97 -2.10
CA GLY A 35 12.76 2.70 -1.56
C GLY A 35 13.01 3.14 -0.10
N SER A 36 12.05 3.77 0.57
CA SER A 36 12.24 4.26 1.97
C SER A 36 12.26 3.15 3.04
N GLY A 37 11.83 1.94 2.69
CA GLY A 37 11.78 0.79 3.61
C GLY A 37 10.39 0.45 4.16
N LYS A 38 9.30 0.96 3.57
CA LYS A 38 7.92 0.67 4.01
C LYS A 38 7.61 -0.83 4.06
N SER A 39 7.87 -1.57 2.98
CA SER A 39 7.61 -3.02 2.95
C SER A 39 8.52 -3.81 3.88
N THR A 40 9.67 -3.27 4.26
CA THR A 40 10.49 -3.83 5.35
C THR A 40 9.81 -3.62 6.70
N LEU A 41 9.30 -2.41 6.96
CA LEU A 41 8.52 -2.11 8.17
C LEU A 41 7.23 -2.93 8.22
N ALA A 42 6.51 -3.11 7.10
CA ALA A 42 5.31 -3.95 7.01
C ALA A 42 5.61 -5.40 7.39
N ARG A 43 6.70 -5.98 6.86
CA ARG A 43 7.16 -7.34 7.20
C ARG A 43 7.58 -7.45 8.66
N GLN A 44 8.23 -6.43 9.22
CA GLN A 44 8.54 -6.41 10.66
C GLN A 44 7.27 -6.43 11.50
N LEU A 45 6.31 -5.54 11.21
CA LEU A 45 5.02 -5.51 11.91
C LEU A 45 4.28 -6.84 11.78
N LYS A 46 4.31 -7.51 10.62
CA LYS A 46 3.71 -8.84 10.44
C LYS A 46 4.40 -9.93 11.27
N ARG A 47 5.72 -9.85 11.47
CA ARG A 47 6.46 -10.77 12.37
C ARG A 47 6.09 -10.52 13.83
N ASP A 48 6.03 -9.25 14.24
CA ASP A 48 5.71 -8.86 15.62
C ASP A 48 4.23 -9.15 15.96
N TYR A 49 3.34 -9.08 14.97
CA TYR A 49 1.91 -9.36 15.08
C TYR A 49 1.49 -10.42 14.04
N PRO A 50 1.60 -11.72 14.37
CA PRO A 50 1.29 -12.80 13.42
C PRO A 50 -0.15 -12.77 12.87
N SER A 51 -1.11 -12.19 13.60
CA SER A 51 -2.49 -11.98 13.15
C SER A 51 -2.67 -10.84 12.15
N ALA A 52 -1.65 -10.00 11.95
CA ALA A 52 -1.73 -8.83 11.09
C ALA A 52 -2.06 -9.20 9.64
N VAL A 53 -2.79 -8.34 8.94
CA VAL A 53 -3.00 -8.46 7.51
C VAL A 53 -2.28 -7.30 6.84
N VAL A 54 -1.33 -7.58 5.94
CA VAL A 54 -0.62 -6.58 5.15
C VAL A 54 -1.27 -6.53 3.77
N LEU A 55 -1.63 -5.33 3.32
CA LEU A 55 -2.32 -5.07 2.07
C LEU A 55 -1.58 -3.96 1.32
N SER A 56 -1.28 -4.18 0.04
CA SER A 56 -0.66 -3.18 -0.83
C SER A 56 -1.39 -3.11 -2.16
N THR A 57 -1.47 -1.90 -2.73
CA THR A 57 -1.94 -1.71 -4.11
C THR A 57 -1.01 -2.42 -5.12
N ASP A 58 0.28 -2.55 -4.81
CA ASP A 58 1.24 -3.24 -5.69
C ASP A 58 0.94 -4.74 -5.83
N ASP A 59 0.23 -5.36 -4.89
CA ASP A 59 -0.21 -6.76 -4.99
C ASP A 59 -1.08 -7.02 -6.22
N PHE A 60 -1.80 -5.99 -6.71
CA PHE A 60 -2.67 -6.11 -7.89
C PHE A 60 -1.87 -6.36 -9.18
N PHE A 61 -0.68 -5.76 -9.25
CA PHE A 61 0.21 -5.82 -10.41
C PHE A 61 1.14 -7.03 -10.37
N ASN A 62 1.08 -7.84 -9.32
CA ASN A 62 1.85 -9.07 -9.20
C ASN A 62 1.10 -10.25 -9.84
N ARG A 63 1.58 -10.70 -11.00
CA ARG A 63 1.04 -11.87 -11.73
C ARG A 63 2.04 -13.02 -11.61
N ASN A 64 1.71 -14.04 -10.82
CA ASN A 64 2.52 -15.24 -10.62
C ASN A 64 3.99 -14.95 -10.20
N GLY A 65 4.20 -13.93 -9.38
CA GLY A 65 5.53 -13.53 -8.91
C GLY A 65 6.23 -12.49 -9.79
N VAL A 66 5.67 -12.15 -10.95
CA VAL A 66 6.19 -11.10 -11.84
C VAL A 66 5.38 -9.83 -11.66
N TYR A 67 6.05 -8.73 -11.32
CA TYR A 67 5.42 -7.42 -11.21
C TYR A 67 5.34 -6.74 -12.58
N VAL A 68 4.12 -6.38 -13.00
CA VAL A 68 3.87 -5.67 -14.26
C VAL A 68 2.97 -4.48 -13.98
N PHE A 69 3.57 -3.28 -13.90
CA PHE A 69 2.81 -2.06 -13.64
C PHE A 69 2.09 -1.58 -14.91
N GLU A 70 0.77 -1.46 -14.82
CA GLU A 70 -0.08 -0.96 -15.90
C GLU A 70 -0.86 0.25 -15.39
N HIS A 71 -0.46 1.45 -15.83
CA HIS A 71 -1.00 2.71 -15.31
C HIS A 71 -2.53 2.82 -15.46
N ASP A 72 -3.09 2.30 -16.54
CA ASP A 72 -4.53 2.35 -16.83
C ASP A 72 -5.37 1.59 -15.81
N PHE A 73 -4.77 0.66 -15.06
CA PHE A 73 -5.42 -0.10 -14.00
C PHE A 73 -5.12 0.44 -12.59
N LEU A 74 -4.46 1.59 -12.45
CA LEU A 74 -4.08 2.11 -11.14
C LEU A 74 -5.30 2.45 -10.26
N GLU A 75 -6.37 2.99 -10.86
CA GLU A 75 -7.62 3.27 -10.15
C GLU A 75 -8.28 1.96 -9.68
N ASP A 76 -8.42 0.98 -10.56
CA ASP A 76 -8.95 -0.35 -10.24
C ASP A 76 -8.12 -1.05 -9.15
N ALA A 77 -6.79 -0.93 -9.19
CA ALA A 77 -5.88 -1.48 -8.20
C ALA A 77 -6.08 -0.84 -6.81
N HIS A 78 -6.34 0.48 -6.77
CA HIS A 78 -6.68 1.17 -5.53
C HIS A 78 -8.04 0.72 -4.98
N GLU A 79 -9.08 0.64 -5.83
CA GLU A 79 -10.41 0.17 -5.43
C GLU A 79 -10.35 -1.28 -4.91
N TRP A 80 -9.60 -2.15 -5.58
CA TRP A 80 -9.39 -3.52 -5.16
C TRP A 80 -8.72 -3.63 -3.78
N ASN A 81 -7.68 -2.83 -3.53
CA ASN A 81 -7.01 -2.85 -2.22
C ASN A 81 -7.89 -2.27 -1.12
N GLN A 82 -8.68 -1.23 -1.43
CA GLN A 82 -9.68 -0.65 -0.53
C GLN A 82 -10.75 -1.68 -0.14
N ALA A 83 -11.28 -2.45 -1.10
CA ALA A 83 -12.24 -3.52 -0.83
C ALA A 83 -11.66 -4.64 0.05
N ARG A 84 -10.38 -5.00 -0.15
CA ARG A 84 -9.67 -5.96 0.73
C ARG A 84 -9.54 -5.42 2.15
N ALA A 85 -9.23 -4.14 2.32
CA ALA A 85 -9.08 -3.49 3.62
C ALA A 85 -10.42 -3.41 4.37
N ASP A 86 -11.49 -2.99 3.68
CA ASP A 86 -12.85 -2.96 4.22
C ASP A 86 -13.29 -4.36 4.70
N LYS A 87 -13.13 -5.37 3.85
CA LYS A 87 -13.43 -6.77 4.21
C LYS A 87 -12.63 -7.25 5.41
N ALA A 88 -11.34 -6.92 5.50
CA ALA A 88 -10.50 -7.29 6.64
C ALA A 88 -10.98 -6.63 7.94
N MET A 89 -11.36 -5.35 7.88
CA MET A 89 -11.84 -4.58 9.04
C MET A 89 -13.22 -5.05 9.52
N LYS A 90 -14.15 -5.31 8.59
CA LYS A 90 -15.48 -5.90 8.89
C LYS A 90 -15.36 -7.28 9.54
N ASN A 91 -14.37 -8.07 9.12
CA ASN A 91 -14.05 -9.37 9.73
C ASN A 91 -13.24 -9.27 11.04
N GLY A 92 -13.04 -8.06 11.58
CA GLY A 92 -12.35 -7.84 12.85
C GLY A 92 -10.85 -8.16 12.85
N LYS A 93 -10.20 -8.28 11.67
CA LYS A 93 -8.76 -8.55 11.60
C LYS A 93 -7.97 -7.41 12.22
N SER A 94 -6.94 -7.70 13.01
CA SER A 94 -6.12 -6.67 13.66
C SER A 94 -4.67 -7.15 13.88
N PRO A 95 -3.66 -6.30 13.61
CA PRO A 95 -3.77 -5.02 12.91
C PRO A 95 -4.01 -5.21 11.40
N VAL A 96 -4.70 -4.27 10.75
CA VAL A 96 -4.70 -4.15 9.28
C VAL A 96 -3.62 -3.14 8.91
N ILE A 97 -2.72 -3.50 8.00
CA ILE A 97 -1.56 -2.69 7.61
C ILE A 97 -1.68 -2.37 6.12
N ILE A 98 -1.71 -1.09 5.77
CA ILE A 98 -1.71 -0.63 4.38
C ILE A 98 -0.29 -0.19 4.02
N ASP A 99 0.40 -0.98 3.18
CA ASP A 99 1.76 -0.74 2.69
C ASP A 99 1.73 -0.02 1.33
N ASN A 100 1.23 1.21 1.35
CA ASN A 100 1.22 2.10 0.19
C ASN A 100 2.15 3.30 0.42
N THR A 101 2.40 4.09 -0.62
CA THR A 101 3.23 5.29 -0.52
C THR A 101 2.60 6.38 0.34
N ASN A 102 1.28 6.60 0.20
CA ASN A 102 0.48 7.53 0.99
C ASN A 102 1.14 8.91 1.10
N ILE A 103 1.52 9.46 -0.06
CA ILE A 103 2.17 10.76 -0.25
C ILE A 103 1.23 11.87 0.20
N HIS A 104 -0.04 11.77 -0.19
CA HIS A 104 -1.08 12.75 0.15
C HIS A 104 -2.07 12.23 1.18
N ALA A 105 -2.61 13.14 2.00
CA ALA A 105 -3.61 12.82 3.00
C ALA A 105 -4.87 12.20 2.37
N TRP A 106 -5.29 12.66 1.18
CA TRP A 106 -6.50 12.18 0.52
C TRP A 106 -6.40 10.70 0.10
N GLU A 107 -5.20 10.18 -0.19
CA GLU A 107 -4.99 8.77 -0.56
C GLU A 107 -5.35 7.82 0.59
N MET A 108 -5.17 8.29 1.83
CA MET A 108 -5.46 7.53 3.05
C MET A 108 -6.92 7.63 3.50
N LYS A 109 -7.66 8.61 3.00
CA LYS A 109 -9.02 8.93 3.47
C LYS A 109 -10.00 7.75 3.41
N PRO A 110 -10.05 6.93 2.34
CA PRO A 110 -10.94 5.77 2.30
C PRO A 110 -10.69 4.80 3.47
N TYR A 111 -9.43 4.49 3.76
CA TYR A 111 -9.08 3.59 4.86
C TYR A 111 -9.40 4.18 6.23
N VAL A 112 -9.18 5.49 6.43
CA VAL A 112 -9.54 6.18 7.68
C VAL A 112 -11.05 6.18 7.92
N MET A 113 -11.85 6.35 6.88
CA MET A 113 -13.31 6.26 6.96
C MET A 113 -13.75 4.84 7.36
N MET A 114 -13.22 3.81 6.70
CA MET A 114 -13.49 2.41 7.05
C MET A 114 -13.09 2.08 8.49
N ALA A 115 -11.94 2.59 8.95
CA ALA A 115 -11.49 2.41 10.32
C ALA A 115 -12.47 3.04 11.34
N ARG A 116 -12.96 4.25 11.06
CA ARG A 116 -13.94 4.93 11.90
C ARG A 116 -15.24 4.12 11.99
N GLU A 117 -15.74 3.62 10.87
CA GLU A 117 -16.98 2.83 10.80
C GLU A 117 -16.87 1.49 11.53
N ASN A 118 -15.67 0.91 11.60
CA ASN A 118 -15.43 -0.40 12.21
C ASN A 118 -14.78 -0.32 13.60
N SER A 119 -14.69 0.87 14.21
CA SER A 119 -14.08 1.14 15.52
C SER A 119 -12.61 0.71 15.64
N TYR A 120 -11.80 1.08 14.65
CA TYR A 120 -10.36 0.89 14.62
C TYR A 120 -9.63 2.17 15.05
N GLU A 121 -8.58 2.02 15.85
CA GLU A 121 -7.59 3.09 16.06
C GLU A 121 -6.72 3.23 14.80
N VAL A 122 -6.54 4.45 14.31
CA VAL A 122 -5.72 4.75 13.13
C VAL A 122 -4.33 5.20 13.57
N ILE A 123 -3.29 4.51 13.10
CA ILE A 123 -1.89 4.84 13.35
C ILE A 123 -1.19 5.12 12.01
N PHE A 124 -0.63 6.31 11.85
CA PHE A 124 0.26 6.63 10.74
C PHE A 124 1.69 6.25 11.11
N ARG A 125 2.39 5.51 10.25
CA ARG A 125 3.79 5.15 10.48
C ARG A 125 4.66 5.38 9.26
N GLU A 126 5.84 5.94 9.49
CA GLU A 126 6.89 6.05 8.49
C GLU A 126 8.04 5.10 8.83
N PRO A 127 8.80 4.61 7.84
CA PRO A 127 10.10 3.99 8.10
C PRO A 127 11.03 4.93 8.86
N ASP A 128 11.80 4.38 9.79
CA ASP A 128 12.86 5.09 10.52
C ASP A 128 14.23 4.82 9.88
N THR A 129 14.33 5.09 8.57
CA THR A 129 15.57 4.93 7.83
C THR A 129 16.21 6.30 7.60
N PRO A 130 17.54 6.46 7.76
CA PRO A 130 18.19 7.77 7.61
C PRO A 130 18.11 8.30 6.16
N TRP A 131 17.86 7.42 5.19
CA TRP A 131 17.74 7.77 3.77
C TRP A 131 16.30 7.98 3.29
N LYS A 132 15.27 7.94 4.16
CA LYS A 132 13.85 7.94 3.75
C LYS A 132 13.42 9.15 2.88
N PHE A 133 14.20 10.23 2.87
CA PHE A 133 14.03 11.40 2.02
C PHE A 133 15.25 11.73 1.13
N ASN A 134 16.25 10.85 1.04
CA ASN A 134 17.39 11.00 0.13
C ASN A 134 17.06 10.37 -1.22
N VAL A 135 16.74 11.20 -2.21
CA VAL A 135 16.25 10.75 -3.54
C VAL A 135 17.25 9.84 -4.27
N GLN A 136 18.55 10.05 -4.10
CA GLN A 136 19.57 9.20 -4.71
C GLN A 136 19.56 7.79 -4.11
N GLU A 137 19.55 7.69 -2.78
CA GLU A 137 19.46 6.39 -2.09
C GLU A 137 18.11 5.71 -2.32
N LEU A 138 17.01 6.46 -2.38
CA LEU A 138 15.69 5.94 -2.69
C LEU A 138 15.65 5.34 -4.09
N ALA A 139 16.16 6.05 -5.11
CA ALA A 139 16.26 5.53 -6.47
C ALA A 139 17.10 4.25 -6.53
N ARG A 140 18.22 4.18 -5.81
CA ARG A 140 19.07 2.98 -5.75
C ARG A 140 18.40 1.77 -5.08
N ARG A 141 17.49 2.01 -4.13
CA ARG A 141 16.86 0.96 -3.29
C ARG A 141 15.44 0.59 -3.72
N ASN A 142 14.82 1.36 -4.61
CA ASN A 142 13.45 1.08 -5.05
C ASN A 142 13.43 -0.12 -6.01
N ILE A 143 12.49 -1.06 -5.78
CA ILE A 143 12.40 -2.34 -6.50
C ILE A 143 11.35 -2.34 -7.61
N HIS A 144 10.66 -1.21 -7.81
CA HIS A 144 9.60 -1.05 -8.79
C HIS A 144 10.02 -0.11 -9.93
N ASP A 145 11.33 0.12 -10.09
CA ASP A 145 11.95 0.95 -11.11
C ASP A 145 11.31 2.34 -11.28
N VAL A 146 10.84 2.92 -10.18
CA VAL A 146 10.29 4.28 -10.15
C VAL A 146 11.43 5.24 -10.50
N PRO A 147 11.31 6.03 -11.60
CA PRO A 147 12.38 6.90 -12.04
C PRO A 147 12.75 7.93 -10.97
N ARG A 148 14.05 8.28 -10.86
CA ARG A 148 14.56 9.25 -9.89
C ARG A 148 13.80 10.58 -9.93
N GLN A 149 13.46 11.08 -11.13
CA GLN A 149 12.71 12.32 -11.30
C GLN A 149 11.28 12.19 -10.74
N LYS A 150 10.66 11.03 -10.86
CA LYS A 150 9.34 10.76 -10.26
C LYS A 150 9.44 10.69 -8.73
N ILE A 151 10.47 10.05 -8.18
CA ILE A 151 10.72 10.05 -6.73
C ILE A 151 10.95 11.48 -6.21
N GLN A 152 11.68 12.32 -6.95
CA GLN A 152 11.88 13.73 -6.61
C GLN A 152 10.54 14.48 -6.52
N ARG A 153 9.68 14.35 -7.53
CA ARG A 153 8.33 14.95 -7.52
C ARG A 153 7.49 14.44 -6.35
N MET A 154 7.49 13.12 -6.11
CA MET A 154 6.78 12.52 -4.97
C MET A 154 7.29 13.05 -3.63
N LYS A 155 8.61 13.34 -3.51
CA LYS A 155 9.19 13.95 -2.31
C LYS A 155 8.71 15.37 -2.11
N GLU A 156 8.69 16.18 -3.16
CA GLU A 156 8.21 17.57 -3.12
C GLU A 156 6.72 17.64 -2.75
N GLN A 157 5.94 16.64 -3.16
CA GLN A 157 4.51 16.52 -2.87
C GLN A 157 4.20 15.85 -1.52
N TYR A 158 5.21 15.33 -0.81
CA TYR A 158 4.99 14.54 0.40
C TYR A 158 4.45 15.39 1.55
N GLU A 159 3.22 15.10 1.99
CA GLU A 159 2.58 15.85 3.07
C GLU A 159 3.09 15.38 4.44
N HIS A 160 3.71 16.29 5.19
CA HIS A 160 4.18 16.03 6.55
C HIS A 160 3.11 16.33 7.61
N GLY A 161 3.28 15.80 8.82
CA GLY A 161 2.43 16.13 9.96
C GLY A 161 0.97 15.66 9.83
N VAL A 162 0.71 14.61 9.04
CA VAL A 162 -0.65 14.11 8.83
C VAL A 162 -1.24 13.55 10.12
N THR A 163 -2.44 14.03 10.43
CA THR A 163 -3.29 13.61 11.54
C THR A 163 -4.60 13.01 11.02
N PHE A 164 -5.31 12.28 11.88
CA PHE A 164 -6.65 11.76 11.59
C PHE A 164 -7.59 12.84 11.03
N HIS A 165 -7.62 14.02 11.66
CA HIS A 165 -8.46 15.14 11.22
C HIS A 165 -8.01 15.78 9.90
N SER A 166 -6.70 15.81 9.61
CA SER A 166 -6.22 16.30 8.32
C SER A 166 -6.64 15.36 7.18
N VAL A 167 -6.59 14.04 7.40
CA VAL A 167 -7.02 13.04 6.40
C VAL A 167 -8.52 13.12 6.15
N LEU A 168 -9.35 13.24 7.20
CA LEU A 168 -10.79 13.36 7.02
C LEU A 168 -11.20 14.61 6.22
N ARG A 169 -10.44 15.70 6.33
CA ARG A 169 -10.70 16.95 5.60
C ARG A 169 -10.09 16.98 4.21
N ALA A 170 -9.10 16.12 3.92
CA ALA A 170 -8.43 16.09 2.63
C ALA A 170 -9.40 15.78 1.48
N GLN A 171 -9.12 16.36 0.31
CA GLN A 171 -9.86 16.13 -0.93
C GLN A 171 -8.85 15.76 -2.02
N LYS A 172 -9.21 14.81 -2.88
CA LYS A 172 -8.43 14.53 -4.09
C LYS A 172 -8.56 15.76 -5.00
N PRO A 173 -7.46 16.31 -5.54
CA PRO A 173 -7.54 17.38 -6.50
C PRO A 173 -8.47 16.95 -7.64
N ASN A 174 -9.48 17.76 -7.96
CA ASN A 174 -10.26 17.56 -9.18
C ASN A 174 -9.26 17.64 -10.33
N GLY A 175 -9.11 16.55 -11.08
CA GLY A 175 -8.24 16.55 -12.25
C GLY A 175 -8.63 17.74 -13.10
N ALA A 176 -7.68 18.64 -13.36
CA ALA A 176 -7.89 19.72 -14.31
C ALA A 176 -8.54 19.12 -15.56
N GLU A 177 -9.64 19.76 -16.00
CA GLU A 177 -10.33 19.46 -17.23
C GLU A 177 -9.31 19.10 -18.30
N ARG A 178 -9.53 17.97 -18.98
CA ARG A 178 -8.79 17.65 -20.19
C ARG A 178 -8.85 18.90 -21.05
N SER A 179 -7.71 19.55 -21.22
CA SER A 179 -7.56 20.64 -22.17
C SER A 179 -8.11 20.12 -23.49
N THR A 180 -9.24 20.68 -23.88
CA THR A 180 -9.89 20.50 -25.16
C THR A 180 -9.01 21.13 -26.23
N GLY A 181 -7.90 20.46 -26.54
CA GLY A 181 -7.24 20.59 -27.83
C GLY A 181 -8.02 19.75 -28.83
N ALA A 182 -8.82 20.43 -29.65
CA ALA A 182 -9.65 19.84 -30.70
C ALA A 182 -8.87 18.83 -31.58
N PRO A 183 -9.42 17.66 -31.90
CA PRO A 183 -8.91 16.83 -32.98
C PRO A 183 -9.56 17.27 -34.30
N GLN A 184 -8.72 17.58 -35.30
CA GLN A 184 -9.15 17.53 -36.69
C GLN A 184 -9.22 16.07 -37.16
N ALA A 185 -10.29 15.81 -37.91
CA ALA A 185 -10.74 14.64 -38.64
C ALA A 185 -9.76 13.46 -38.89
N GLY A 186 -10.29 12.26 -38.73
CA GLY A 186 -9.78 11.01 -39.32
C GLY A 186 -10.54 9.80 -38.79
N GLY A 187 -11.45 9.26 -39.60
CA GLY A 187 -12.42 8.24 -39.18
C GLY A 187 -11.89 6.81 -39.06
N GLY A 188 -12.78 5.92 -38.62
CA GLY A 188 -12.69 4.49 -38.91
C GLY A 188 -12.62 3.54 -37.71
N HIS A 189 -13.76 2.88 -37.48
CA HIS A 189 -13.97 1.56 -36.87
C HIS A 189 -13.92 1.42 -35.34
N GLY A 190 -15.12 1.15 -34.81
CA GLY A 190 -15.37 0.85 -33.41
C GLY A 190 -14.85 -0.52 -32.99
N ALA A 191 -14.10 -0.51 -31.89
CA ALA A 191 -13.87 -1.69 -31.06
C ALA A 191 -14.75 -1.56 -29.81
N GLN A 192 -15.70 -2.49 -29.67
CA GLN A 192 -16.58 -2.57 -28.51
C GLN A 192 -15.74 -2.81 -27.24
N ARG A 193 -15.89 -1.93 -26.24
CA ARG A 193 -15.30 -2.09 -24.91
C ARG A 193 -15.93 -3.30 -24.22
N ALA A 194 -15.11 -4.29 -23.88
CA ALA A 194 -15.53 -5.43 -23.07
C ALA A 194 -15.86 -5.01 -21.62
N PRO A 195 -16.77 -5.72 -20.92
CA PRO A 195 -17.28 -5.28 -19.63
C PRO A 195 -16.30 -5.47 -18.47
N ARG A 196 -16.46 -4.57 -17.50
CA ARG A 196 -15.65 -4.23 -16.31
C ARG A 196 -15.43 -5.32 -15.24
N ALA A 197 -15.57 -6.62 -15.53
CA ALA A 197 -15.65 -7.64 -14.47
C ALA A 197 -14.83 -8.94 -14.68
N ALA A 198 -14.02 -9.08 -15.74
CA ALA A 198 -13.52 -10.40 -16.11
C ALA A 198 -12.09 -10.78 -15.64
N LEU A 199 -11.32 -9.88 -15.01
CA LEU A 199 -9.92 -10.20 -14.66
C LEU A 199 -9.72 -10.79 -13.25
N ALA A 200 -10.75 -10.76 -12.39
CA ALA A 200 -10.62 -11.17 -10.99
C ALA A 200 -10.80 -12.69 -10.74
N ASP A 201 -11.29 -13.48 -11.71
CA ASP A 201 -11.82 -14.82 -11.43
C ASP A 201 -10.98 -15.99 -11.99
N ARG A 202 -9.74 -15.75 -12.43
CA ARG A 202 -8.82 -16.86 -12.75
C ARG A 202 -8.00 -17.25 -11.52
N ARG A 203 -8.64 -17.91 -10.56
CA ARG A 203 -7.97 -18.76 -9.57
C ARG A 203 -8.44 -20.22 -9.72
N LEU A 204 -7.46 -21.08 -10.00
CA LEU A 204 -7.33 -22.47 -9.54
C LEU A 204 -8.34 -23.50 -10.07
N ARG A 205 -8.12 -23.98 -11.29
CA ARG A 205 -8.36 -25.41 -11.60
C ARG A 205 -7.02 -26.14 -11.44
N GLY A 206 -6.85 -26.86 -10.33
CA GLY A 206 -5.76 -27.82 -10.18
C GLY A 206 -5.93 -29.00 -11.16
N PRO A 207 -4.85 -29.73 -11.48
CA PRO A 207 -4.95 -30.88 -12.38
C PRO A 207 -5.76 -32.00 -11.70
N ARG A 208 -6.82 -32.46 -12.39
CA ARG A 208 -7.53 -33.69 -12.06
C ARG A 208 -6.59 -34.88 -12.31
N THR A 209 -6.16 -35.56 -11.26
CA THR A 209 -5.59 -36.89 -11.38
C THR A 209 -6.73 -37.90 -11.49
N ASN A 210 -6.89 -38.49 -12.67
CA ASN A 210 -7.64 -39.73 -12.85
C ASN A 210 -6.80 -40.89 -12.29
N LEU A 211 -7.33 -41.61 -11.30
CA LEU A 211 -6.90 -42.98 -11.00
C LEU A 211 -8.16 -43.85 -11.00
N ALA A 212 -8.16 -44.82 -11.91
CA ALA A 212 -9.16 -45.88 -12.05
C ALA A 212 -9.05 -46.89 -10.89
N PRO A 213 -10.10 -47.70 -10.61
CA PRO A 213 -10.04 -48.70 -9.56
C PRO A 213 -9.26 -49.92 -10.04
N VAL A 214 -8.45 -50.49 -9.15
CA VAL A 214 -7.95 -51.86 -9.29
C VAL A 214 -8.57 -52.65 -8.13
N ASN A 215 -9.16 -53.79 -8.48
CA ASN A 215 -9.78 -54.77 -7.59
C ASN A 215 -8.90 -55.16 -6.40
#